data_AF-A0A968C5T4-F1
#
_entry.id   AF-A0A968C5T4-F1
#
_cell.length_a   1.000
_cell.length_b   1.000
_cell.length_c   1.000
_cell.angle_alpha   90.00
_cell.angle_beta   90.00
_cell.angle_gamma   90.00
#
_symmetry.space_group_name_H-M   'P 1'
#
loop_
_entity.id
_entity.type
_entity.pdbx_description
1 polymer ?
#
loop_
_entity_poly.entity_id
_entity_poly.type
_entity_poly.pdbx_seq_one_letter_code
_entity_poly.pdbx_strand_id
1 'polypeptide(L)' 'MRYREVSPFPSLRRDLAVLVDRGHAAAELLETIRRQAGGDLTAVELFDRYEGRGVPAGQVSLAFRLTFQRTDRTL' A
#
# COMPACT_ATOMS: atom_id res chain seq x y z
N MET A 1 -17.90 15.14 -10.48
CA MET A 1 -17.36 14.59 -9.21
C MET A 1 -18.39 13.62 -8.63
N ARG A 2 -18.01 12.40 -8.25
CA ARG A 2 -18.93 11.45 -7.61
C ARG A 2 -18.86 11.66 -6.09
N TYR A 3 -20.00 11.85 -5.44
CA TYR A 3 -20.08 11.89 -3.98
C TYR A 3 -19.77 10.49 -3.41
N ARG A 4 -18.96 10.45 -2.36
CA ARG A 4 -18.71 9.25 -1.56
C ARG A 4 -18.99 9.61 -0.10
N GLU A 5 -19.81 8.79 0.55
CA GLU A 5 -20.16 8.99 1.96
C GLU A 5 -18.90 9.02 2.83
N VAL A 6 -18.84 9.98 3.75
CA VAL A 6 -17.73 10.10 4.69
C VAL A 6 -17.99 9.11 5.82
N SER A 7 -17.09 8.14 6.00
CA SER A 7 -17.23 7.17 7.10
C SER A 7 -17.07 7.86 8.46
N PRO A 8 -17.96 7.61 9.43
CA PRO A 8 -17.79 8.05 10.81
C PRO A 8 -16.82 7.15 11.60
N PHE A 9 -16.38 6.02 11.03
CA PHE A 9 -15.49 5.06 11.68
C PHE A 9 -14.01 5.37 11.41
N PRO A 10 -13.11 5.10 12.36
CA PRO A 10 -11.68 5.38 12.19
C PRO A 10 -11.08 4.54 11.05
N SER A 11 -10.11 5.11 10.35
CA SER A 11 -9.30 4.38 9.36
C SER A 11 -8.22 3.54 10.05
N LEU A 12 -7.92 2.38 9.50
CA LEU A 12 -6.77 1.55 9.87
C LEU A 12 -5.61 1.79 8.91
N ARG A 13 -4.42 2.05 9.45
CA ARG A 13 -3.18 2.17 8.67
C ARG A 13 -2.25 1.00 8.92
N ARG A 14 -1.70 0.44 7.83
CA ARG A 14 -0.69 -0.63 7.86
C ARG A 14 0.43 -0.30 6.88
N ASP A 15 1.65 -0.32 7.37
CA ASP A 15 2.84 -0.14 6.56
C ASP A 15 3.49 -1.53 6.36
N LEU A 16 3.92 -1.82 5.13
CA LEU A 16 4.61 -3.07 4.77
C LEU A 16 5.76 -2.78 3.81
N ALA A 17 6.83 -3.57 3.86
CA ALA A 17 7.93 -3.48 2.91
C ALA A 17 8.16 -4.82 2.21
N VAL A 18 8.48 -4.77 0.92
CA VAL A 18 8.77 -5.96 0.11
C VAL A 18 10.11 -5.79 -0.61
N LEU A 19 10.90 -6.86 -0.64
CA LEU A 19 12.11 -6.95 -1.43
C LEU A 19 11.74 -7.37 -2.85
N VAL A 20 12.20 -6.62 -3.84
CA VAL A 20 12.00 -6.91 -5.26
C VAL A 20 13.27 -6.65 -6.04
N ASP A 21 13.38 -7.21 -7.24
CA ASP A 21 14.48 -6.90 -8.15
C ASP A 21 14.47 -5.41 -8.51
N ARG A 22 15.66 -4.80 -8.65
CA ARG A 22 15.83 -3.36 -8.87
C ARG A 22 15.04 -2.80 -10.05
N GLY A 23 14.87 -3.61 -11.09
CA GLY A 23 14.14 -3.27 -12.31
C GLY A 23 12.62 -3.45 -12.22
N HIS A 24 12.10 -4.01 -11.12
CA HIS A 24 10.67 -4.24 -10.97
C HIS A 24 9.93 -2.91 -10.78
N ALA A 25 8.89 -2.68 -11.57
CA ALA A 25 8.15 -1.42 -11.55
C ALA A 25 7.25 -1.35 -10.30
N ALA A 26 7.45 -0.33 -9.47
CA ALA A 26 6.60 -0.11 -8.29
C ALA A 26 5.10 0.06 -8.65
N ALA A 27 4.81 0.53 -9.86
CA ALA A 27 3.44 0.63 -10.38
C ALA A 27 2.75 -0.74 -10.45
N GLU A 28 3.46 -1.81 -10.85
CA GLU A 28 2.90 -3.16 -10.92
C GLU A 28 2.53 -3.69 -9.53
N LEU A 29 3.35 -3.38 -8.52
CA LEU A 29 3.05 -3.69 -7.12
C LEU A 29 1.84 -2.90 -6.61
N LEU A 30 1.77 -1.59 -6.90
CA LEU A 30 0.63 -0.75 -6.52
C LEU A 30 -0.68 -1.28 -7.11
N GLU A 31 -0.69 -1.62 -8.40
CA GLU A 31 -1.86 -2.20 -9.08
C GLU A 31 -2.23 -3.57 -8.50
N THR A 32 -1.23 -4.40 -8.19
CA THR A 32 -1.46 -5.69 -7.53
C THR A 32 -2.09 -5.50 -6.16
N ILE A 33 -1.58 -4.59 -5.33
CA ILE A 33 -2.14 -4.30 -4.01
C ILE A 33 -3.59 -3.80 -4.15
N ARG A 34 -3.86 -2.83 -5.04
CA ARG A 34 -5.21 -2.30 -5.27
C ARG A 34 -6.21 -3.38 -5.67
N ARG A 35 -5.79 -4.32 -6.50
CA ARG A 35 -6.64 -5.43 -6.95
C ARG A 35 -6.91 -6.48 -5.86
N GLN A 36 -5.96 -6.71 -4.97
CA GLN A 36 -6.01 -7.84 -4.02
C GLN A 36 -6.41 -7.45 -2.60
N ALA A 37 -6.27 -6.18 -2.20
CA ALA A 37 -6.54 -5.72 -0.84
C ALA A 37 -8.03 -5.65 -0.46
N GLY A 38 -8.95 -5.89 -1.40
CA GLY A 38 -10.39 -5.89 -1.18
C GLY A 38 -11.03 -4.50 -1.15
N GLY A 39 -12.34 -4.45 -0.91
CA GLY A 39 -13.15 -3.24 -1.02
C GLY A 39 -12.95 -2.19 0.08
N ASP A 40 -12.33 -2.58 1.19
CA ASP A 40 -12.10 -1.71 2.34
C ASP A 40 -10.83 -0.86 2.18
N LEU A 41 -9.96 -1.13 1.19
CA LEU A 41 -8.79 -0.31 0.89
C LEU A 41 -9.22 1.04 0.31
N THR A 42 -8.89 2.13 1.01
CA THR A 42 -9.21 3.49 0.57
C THR A 42 -8.02 4.23 -0.01
N ALA A 43 -6.79 3.90 0.41
CA ALA A 43 -5.58 4.45 -0.16
C ALA A 43 -4.41 3.46 -0.08
N VAL A 44 -3.54 3.51 -1.09
CA VAL A 44 -2.22 2.87 -1.07
C VAL A 44 -1.21 3.80 -1.72
N GLU A 45 -0.06 3.95 -1.07
CA GLU A 45 1.06 4.76 -1.55
C GLU A 45 2.39 4.04 -1.30
N LEU A 46 3.32 4.19 -2.24
CA LEU A 46 4.74 3.91 -2.02
C LEU A 46 5.32 5.14 -1.33
N PHE A 47 5.90 4.97 -0.14
CA PHE A 47 6.45 6.11 0.61
C PHE A 47 7.96 5.99 0.87
N ASP A 48 8.55 4.82 0.65
CA ASP A 48 10.00 4.63 0.79
C ASP A 48 10.55 3.63 -0.23
N ARG A 49 11.76 3.90 -0.70
CA ARG A 49 12.58 3.01 -1.53
C ARG A 49 13.97 2.98 -0.95
N TYR A 50 14.38 1.82 -0.43
CA TYR A 50 15.67 1.63 0.20
C TYR A 50 16.56 0.68 -0.60
N GLU A 51 17.75 1.16 -0.95
CA GLU A 51 18.85 0.39 -1.53
C GLU A 51 20.07 0.60 -0.65
N GLY A 52 20.49 -0.42 0.10
CA GLY A 52 21.57 -0.24 1.06
C GLY A 52 21.87 -1.49 1.87
N ARG A 53 22.52 -1.28 3.02
CA ARG A 53 22.98 -2.37 3.88
C ARG A 53 21.79 -3.23 4.33
N GLY A 54 21.90 -4.54 4.14
CA GLY A 54 20.86 -5.50 4.50
C GLY A 54 19.85 -5.79 3.38
N VAL A 55 19.92 -5.09 2.24
CA VAL A 55 19.19 -5.43 1.02
C VAL A 55 20.11 -6.27 0.12
N PRO A 56 19.66 -7.44 -0.37
CA PRO A 56 20.46 -8.27 -1.28
C PRO A 56 20.90 -7.52 -2.55
N ALA A 57 22.06 -7.88 -3.09
CA ALA A 57 22.56 -7.28 -4.32
C ALA A 57 21.57 -7.50 -5.48
N GLY A 58 21.28 -6.43 -6.23
CA GLY A 58 20.31 -6.46 -7.32
C GLY A 58 18.86 -6.28 -6.89
N GLN A 59 18.59 -6.20 -5.58
CA GLN A 59 17.26 -5.95 -5.03
C GLN A 59 17.13 -4.58 -4.39
N VAL A 60 15.88 -4.20 -4.13
CA VAL A 60 15.46 -2.96 -3.49
C VAL A 60 14.31 -3.27 -2.54
N SER A 61 14.27 -2.58 -1.40
CA SER A 61 13.12 -2.65 -0.49
C SER A 61 12.15 -1.51 -0.82
N LEU A 62 10.90 -1.84 -1.12
CA LEU A 62 9.84 -0.86 -1.38
C LEU A 62 8.82 -0.90 -0.25
N ALA A 63 8.60 0.23 0.42
CA ALA A 63 7.66 0.34 1.52
C ALA A 63 6.36 1.03 1.10
N PHE A 64 5.25 0.37 1.40
CA PHE A 64 3.91 0.79 1.07
C PHE A 64 3.12 1.07 2.33
N ARG A 65 2.33 2.14 2.28
CA ARG A 65 1.34 2.47 3.30
C ARG A 65 -0.04 2.20 2.75
N LEU A 66 -0.78 1.34 3.43
CA LEU A 66 -2.14 0.99 3.10
C LEU A 66 -3.07 1.61 4.15
N THR A 67 -4.13 2.26 3.68
CA THR A 67 -5.20 2.78 4.52
C THR A 67 -6.49 2.05 4.18
N PHE A 68 -7.11 1.48 5.21
CA PHE A 68 -8.37 0.78 5.13
C PHE A 68 -9.43 1.53 5.93
N GLN A 69 -10.65 1.58 5.42
CA GLN A 69 -11.77 2.19 6.14
C GLN A 69 -13.10 1.65 5.65
N ARG A 70 -13.93 1.23 6.61
CA ARG A 70 -15.31 0.81 6.38
C ARG A 70 -16.28 1.93 6.74
N THR A 71 -17.44 1.97 6.12
CA THR A 71 -18.52 2.95 6.40
C THR A 71 -19.60 2.40 7.32
N ASP A 72 -19.64 1.09 7.56
CA ASP A 72 -20.69 0.39 8.29
C ASP A 72 -20.30 -0.04 9.72
N ARG A 73 -18.99 -0.18 9.98
CA ARG A 73 -18.42 -0.56 11.28
C ARG A 73 -16.92 -0.23 11.34
N THR A 74 -16.32 -0.34 12.52
CA THR A 74 -14.85 -0.40 12.66
C THR A 74 -14.30 -1.70 12.05
N LEU A 75 -13.08 -1.64 11.50
CA LEU A 75 -12.33 -2.78 10.97
C LEU A 75 -11.89 -3.76 12.06
#